data_AF-A0A8T6IJE0-F1
#
_entry.id   AF-A0A8T6IJE0-F1
#
_cell.length_a   1.000
_cell.length_b   1.000
_cell.length_c   1.000
_cell.angle_alpha   90.00
_cell.angle_beta   90.00
_cell.angle_gamma   90.00
#
_symmetry.space_group_name_H-M   'P 1'
#
loop_
_entity.id
_entity.type
_entity.pdbx_description
1 polymer ?
#
loop_
_entity_poly.entity_id
_entity_poly.type
_entity_poly.pdbx_seq_one_letter_code
_entity_poly.pdbx_strand_id
1 'polypeptide(L)'
;MDVREAHVDAQVAADVCLEGQPQVADTVDDLRVYVRLASIDGAGGTLASAGTCFIRVASGLPILSTITFDTDDLDALSTEQAERVAMHELAHALGFGTLWYRHSLVRYPSRDAAGDPVDTDRDTHFTGAHASAAFDAAGGTAYEGRSVPVENTGGPGSRDGHWRESVFRAELLSPRVAPGQIEPLSAITLQAFADMGYPVDASRAEPYSLPGLAPVLAPPAGEADPAALGRCVVIPGGRAIDEGRRLVLPPDRVTVRPLGTR
;
A
#
# COMPACT_ATOMS: atom_id res chain seq x y z
N MET A 1 -1.30 13.96 -17.04
CA MET A 1 -2.74 14.14 -16.73
C MET A 1 -2.76 14.67 -15.30
N ASP A 2 -3.27 15.88 -15.10
CA ASP A 2 -3.19 16.58 -13.82
C ASP A 2 -4.17 15.91 -12.82
N VAL A 3 -3.70 15.52 -11.63
CA VAL A 3 -4.57 14.96 -10.56
C VAL A 3 -5.50 16.04 -9.98
N ARG A 4 -5.34 17.29 -10.42
CA ARG A 4 -6.30 18.37 -10.25
C ARG A 4 -7.57 18.05 -11.03
N GLU A 5 -8.57 17.54 -10.34
CA GLU A 5 -9.98 17.97 -10.42
C GLU A 5 -10.91 16.86 -9.92
N ALA A 6 -11.18 16.88 -8.62
CA ALA A 6 -12.55 17.06 -8.13
C ALA A 6 -12.47 17.26 -6.63
N HIS A 7 -12.67 18.49 -6.18
CA HIS A 7 -13.15 18.69 -4.81
C HIS A 7 -14.48 17.90 -4.73
N VAL A 8 -14.48 16.77 -4.03
CA VAL A 8 -15.71 15.99 -3.87
C VAL A 8 -16.29 16.44 -2.55
N ASP A 9 -17.46 17.08 -2.61
CA ASP A 9 -18.33 17.23 -1.46
C ASP A 9 -18.78 15.84 -1.05
N ALA A 10 -18.01 15.24 -0.16
CA ALA A 10 -18.31 13.94 0.39
C ALA A 10 -19.44 14.14 1.41
N GLN A 11 -20.64 13.71 1.03
CA GLN A 11 -21.77 13.60 1.94
C GLN A 11 -21.88 12.13 2.36
N VAL A 12 -21.04 11.75 3.32
CA VAL A 12 -20.97 10.38 3.83
C VAL A 12 -21.47 10.39 5.26
N ALA A 13 -22.52 9.61 5.54
CA ALA A 13 -23.05 9.50 6.89
C ALA A 13 -21.99 8.97 7.87
N ALA A 14 -22.22 9.18 9.17
CA ALA A 14 -21.40 8.54 10.19
C ALA A 14 -21.49 7.02 10.08
N ASP A 15 -20.45 6.32 10.55
CA ASP A 15 -20.41 4.86 10.66
C ASP A 15 -20.53 4.08 9.33
N VAL A 16 -20.35 4.75 8.18
CA VAL A 16 -20.44 4.12 6.86
C VAL A 16 -19.16 3.39 6.48
N CYS A 17 -18.01 4.02 6.70
CA CYS A 17 -16.72 3.39 6.39
C CYS A 17 -16.23 2.49 7.52
N LEU A 18 -16.46 2.92 8.76
CA LEU A 18 -15.97 2.28 9.96
C LEU A 18 -16.85 2.74 11.12
N GLU A 19 -17.18 1.85 12.04
CA GLU A 19 -17.83 2.24 13.29
C GLU A 19 -16.97 3.30 14.03
N GLY A 20 -17.61 4.38 14.46
CA GLY A 20 -17.00 5.54 15.09
C GLY A 20 -16.51 6.62 14.10
N GLN A 21 -16.59 6.38 12.79
CA GLN A 21 -16.28 7.42 11.79
C GLN A 21 -17.32 8.54 11.86
N PRO A 22 -16.94 9.80 12.14
CA PRO A 22 -17.87 10.92 12.13
C PRO A 22 -18.35 11.22 10.72
N GLN A 23 -19.59 11.74 10.58
CA GLN A 23 -20.13 12.19 9.29
C GLN A 23 -19.11 13.05 8.54
N VAL A 24 -18.92 12.73 7.26
CA VAL A 24 -18.20 13.57 6.31
C VAL A 24 -19.22 14.47 5.65
N ALA A 25 -19.05 15.78 5.83
CA ALA A 25 -19.89 16.81 5.22
C ALA A 25 -19.04 17.97 4.70
N ASP A 26 -17.75 17.71 4.45
CA ASP A 26 -16.78 18.65 3.94
C ASP A 26 -16.14 18.13 2.65
N THR A 27 -15.41 19.00 1.97
CA THR A 27 -14.65 18.62 0.80
C THR A 27 -13.44 17.81 1.20
N VAL A 28 -13.28 16.63 0.59
CA VAL A 28 -12.05 15.85 0.68
C VAL A 28 -11.25 16.08 -0.61
N ASP A 29 -10.21 16.89 -0.49
CA ASP A 29 -9.12 16.96 -1.48
C ASP A 29 -8.14 15.83 -1.17
N ASP A 30 -7.68 15.12 -2.20
CA ASP A 30 -6.85 13.91 -2.08
C ASP A 30 -7.54 12.72 -1.37
N LEU A 31 -7.07 12.35 -0.17
CA LEU A 31 -7.45 11.14 0.58
C LEU A 31 -7.65 11.47 2.07
N ARG A 32 -8.69 10.89 2.68
CA ARG A 32 -8.89 10.84 4.13
C ARG A 32 -8.90 9.39 4.61
N VAL A 33 -8.03 9.06 5.55
CA VAL A 33 -7.92 7.71 6.14
C VAL A 33 -8.42 7.74 7.58
N TYR A 34 -9.34 6.85 7.91
CA TYR A 34 -9.79 6.62 9.27
C TYR A 34 -9.00 5.47 9.89
N VAL A 35 -8.29 5.76 10.98
CA VAL A 35 -7.48 4.76 11.69
C VAL A 35 -8.20 4.36 12.97
N ARG A 36 -8.29 3.05 13.22
CA ARG A 36 -8.83 2.45 14.44
C ARG A 36 -7.82 1.48 15.04
N LEU A 37 -7.77 1.47 16.36
CA LEU A 37 -7.08 0.45 17.15
C LEU A 37 -8.17 -0.42 17.77
N ALA A 38 -8.21 -1.70 17.41
CA ALA A 38 -9.18 -2.66 17.93
C ALA A 38 -8.64 -4.08 17.76
N SER A 39 -9.09 -5.00 18.63
CA SER A 39 -8.85 -6.44 18.45
C SER A 39 -9.47 -6.91 17.13
N ILE A 40 -8.74 -7.69 16.33
CA ILE A 40 -9.22 -8.28 15.07
C ILE A 40 -9.44 -9.78 15.25
N ASP A 41 -8.39 -10.53 15.58
CA ASP A 41 -8.45 -11.99 15.70
C ASP A 41 -7.76 -12.58 16.94
N GLY A 42 -7.31 -11.72 17.86
CA GLY A 42 -6.58 -12.13 19.06
C GLY A 42 -5.07 -12.07 18.82
N ALA A 43 -4.30 -12.64 19.74
CA ALA A 43 -2.84 -12.67 19.59
C ALA A 43 -2.43 -13.65 18.47
N GLY A 44 -1.64 -13.14 17.53
CA GLY A 44 -1.10 -13.82 16.38
C GLY A 44 -2.11 -13.96 15.26
N GLY A 45 -1.78 -13.42 14.08
CA GLY A 45 -2.63 -13.52 12.92
C GLY A 45 -2.56 -12.27 12.08
N THR A 46 -3.67 -11.54 12.05
CA THR A 46 -3.81 -10.32 11.25
C THR A 46 -3.25 -9.11 12.02
N LEU A 47 -2.05 -8.65 11.67
CA LEU A 47 -1.44 -7.49 12.31
C LEU A 47 -2.24 -6.19 12.12
N ALA A 48 -2.82 -6.05 10.92
CA ALA A 48 -3.66 -4.92 10.56
C ALA A 48 -4.50 -5.25 9.32
N SER A 49 -5.48 -4.41 9.05
CA SER A 49 -6.30 -4.49 7.84
C SER A 49 -6.69 -3.11 7.36
N ALA A 50 -6.51 -2.87 6.06
CA ALA A 50 -6.88 -1.64 5.41
C ALA A 50 -7.66 -1.86 4.12
N GLY A 51 -8.34 -0.80 3.70
CA GLY A 51 -9.09 -0.82 2.46
C GLY A 51 -9.70 0.53 2.11
N THR A 52 -10.18 0.60 0.88
CA THR A 52 -10.85 1.78 0.33
C THR A 52 -12.33 1.73 0.64
N CYS A 53 -12.89 2.83 1.14
CA CYS A 53 -14.32 2.96 1.42
C CYS A 53 -15.06 3.68 0.28
N PHE A 54 -14.58 4.86 -0.12
CA PHE A 54 -15.12 5.63 -1.25
C PHE A 54 -14.03 5.94 -2.26
N ILE A 55 -14.39 5.92 -3.54
CA ILE A 55 -13.49 6.20 -4.66
C ILE A 55 -14.03 7.33 -5.53
N ARG A 56 -13.12 8.07 -6.18
CA ARG A 56 -13.42 9.06 -7.19
C ARG A 56 -13.85 8.34 -8.46
N VAL A 57 -15.02 8.68 -9.00
CA VAL A 57 -15.50 8.06 -10.25
C VAL A 57 -14.57 8.40 -11.42
N ALA A 58 -14.04 9.63 -11.48
CA ALA A 58 -13.23 10.10 -12.59
C ALA A 58 -11.86 9.43 -12.69
N SER A 59 -11.14 9.30 -11.57
CA SER A 59 -9.80 8.71 -11.54
C SER A 59 -9.76 7.26 -11.08
N GLY A 60 -10.81 6.76 -10.45
CA GLY A 60 -10.80 5.46 -9.80
C GLY A 60 -9.90 5.39 -8.55
N LEU A 61 -9.41 6.52 -8.03
CA LEU A 61 -8.57 6.59 -6.83
C LEU A 61 -9.40 6.80 -5.55
N PRO A 62 -8.91 6.39 -4.37
CA PRO A 62 -9.65 6.53 -3.11
C PRO A 62 -9.86 7.99 -2.69
N ILE A 63 -10.98 8.23 -2.01
CA ILE A 63 -11.35 9.48 -1.32
C ILE A 63 -11.32 9.23 0.18
N LEU A 64 -12.00 8.16 0.61
CA LEU A 64 -12.06 7.73 2.00
C LEU A 64 -11.55 6.30 2.09
N SER A 65 -10.68 6.03 3.04
CA SER A 65 -10.13 4.70 3.33
C SER A 65 -10.09 4.46 4.83
N THR A 66 -9.87 3.21 5.22
CA THR A 66 -9.81 2.79 6.62
C THR A 66 -8.58 1.95 6.86
N ILE A 67 -8.02 2.04 8.06
CA ILE A 67 -6.99 1.15 8.59
C ILE A 67 -7.42 0.73 10.00
N THR A 68 -7.42 -0.56 10.30
CA THR A 68 -7.52 -1.09 11.67
C THR A 68 -6.22 -1.80 12.00
N PHE A 69 -5.53 -1.40 13.07
CA PHE A 69 -4.39 -2.15 13.61
C PHE A 69 -4.87 -3.04 14.76
N ASP A 70 -4.43 -4.30 14.78
CA ASP A 70 -4.80 -5.24 15.83
C ASP A 70 -4.06 -4.94 17.12
N THR A 71 -4.79 -4.47 18.13
CA THR A 71 -4.23 -4.17 19.45
C THR A 71 -3.66 -5.38 20.17
N ASP A 72 -4.06 -6.60 19.81
CA ASP A 72 -3.56 -7.83 20.42
C ASP A 72 -2.16 -8.22 19.90
N ASP A 73 -1.74 -7.65 18.76
CA ASP A 73 -0.45 -7.94 18.11
C ASP A 73 0.57 -6.78 18.16
N LEU A 74 0.13 -5.55 18.44
CA LEU A 74 1.01 -4.37 18.40
C LEU A 74 2.22 -4.47 19.35
N ASP A 75 2.04 -5.05 20.54
CA ASP A 75 3.11 -5.16 21.54
C ASP A 75 4.21 -6.16 21.14
N ALA A 76 3.93 -7.06 20.18
CA ALA A 76 4.90 -8.01 19.65
C ALA A 76 5.77 -7.42 18.55
N LEU A 77 5.44 -6.24 18.03
CA LEU A 77 6.17 -5.58 16.95
C LEU A 77 7.23 -4.63 17.52
N SER A 78 8.43 -4.68 16.93
CA SER A 78 9.39 -3.59 17.11
C SER A 78 8.87 -2.31 16.46
N THR A 79 9.41 -1.15 16.84
CA THR A 79 9.06 0.13 16.20
C THR A 79 9.22 0.08 14.68
N GLU A 80 10.29 -0.53 14.19
CA GLU A 80 10.56 -0.64 12.75
C GLU A 80 9.53 -1.52 12.05
N GLN A 81 9.15 -2.66 12.64
CA GLN A 81 8.10 -3.53 12.09
C GLN A 81 6.74 -2.84 12.10
N ALA A 82 6.41 -2.12 13.17
CA ALA A 82 5.17 -1.35 13.24
C ALA A 82 5.11 -0.25 12.16
N GLU A 83 6.24 0.40 11.86
CA GLU A 83 6.35 1.36 10.76
C GLU A 83 6.12 0.68 9.39
N ARG A 84 6.71 -0.51 9.16
CA ARG A 84 6.50 -1.28 7.92
C ARG A 84 5.06 -1.75 7.75
N VAL A 85 4.44 -2.27 8.81
CA VAL A 85 3.01 -2.62 8.79
C VAL A 85 2.15 -1.38 8.51
N ALA A 86 2.45 -0.23 9.13
CA ALA A 86 1.70 0.99 8.84
C ALA A 86 1.86 1.48 7.39
N MET A 87 3.05 1.36 6.81
CA MET A 87 3.29 1.68 5.40
C MET A 87 2.57 0.70 4.47
N HIS A 88 2.57 -0.59 4.80
CA HIS A 88 1.85 -1.63 4.08
C HIS A 88 0.34 -1.33 4.04
N GLU A 89 -0.26 -1.04 5.20
CA GLU A 89 -1.68 -0.71 5.27
C GLU A 89 -2.03 0.60 4.58
N LEU A 90 -1.14 1.59 4.62
CA LEU A 90 -1.34 2.84 3.91
C LEU A 90 -1.36 2.62 2.38
N ALA A 91 -0.56 1.70 1.87
CA ALA A 91 -0.61 1.33 0.46
C ALA A 91 -1.96 0.70 0.06
N HIS A 92 -2.53 -0.17 0.90
CA HIS A 92 -3.89 -0.68 0.69
C HIS A 92 -4.96 0.40 0.81
N ALA A 93 -4.80 1.36 1.73
CA ALA A 93 -5.67 2.52 1.84
C ALA A 93 -5.57 3.44 0.59
N LEU A 94 -4.44 3.43 -0.11
CA LEU A 94 -4.25 4.05 -1.44
C LEU A 94 -4.81 3.20 -2.60
N GLY A 95 -5.42 2.07 -2.30
CA GLY A 95 -6.11 1.21 -3.26
C GLY A 95 -5.25 0.11 -3.88
N PHE A 96 -4.02 -0.07 -3.42
CA PHE A 96 -3.18 -1.18 -3.84
C PHE A 96 -3.87 -2.52 -3.51
N GLY A 97 -3.84 -3.47 -4.45
CA GLY A 97 -4.49 -4.76 -4.34
C GLY A 97 -6.01 -4.71 -4.56
N THR A 98 -6.68 -3.77 -3.92
CA THR A 98 -8.16 -3.67 -3.90
C THR A 98 -8.74 -3.01 -5.16
N LEU A 99 -8.04 -2.07 -5.78
CA LEU A 99 -8.53 -1.33 -6.94
C LEU A 99 -7.92 -1.78 -8.28
N TRP A 100 -6.99 -2.74 -8.29
CA TRP A 100 -6.34 -3.21 -9.51
C TRP A 100 -7.33 -3.67 -10.59
N TYR A 101 -8.40 -4.37 -10.19
CA TYR A 101 -9.45 -4.79 -11.11
C TYR A 101 -10.11 -3.61 -11.81
N ARG A 102 -10.43 -2.55 -11.08
CA ARG A 102 -11.07 -1.34 -11.62
C ARG A 102 -10.15 -0.60 -12.60
N HIS A 103 -8.85 -0.67 -12.35
CA HIS A 103 -7.82 -0.13 -13.24
C HIS A 103 -7.45 -1.09 -14.39
N SER A 104 -8.06 -2.28 -14.47
CA SER A 104 -7.74 -3.33 -15.45
C SER A 104 -6.28 -3.85 -15.37
N LEU A 105 -5.64 -3.68 -14.22
CA LEU A 105 -4.21 -3.95 -14.00
C LEU A 105 -3.91 -5.36 -13.50
N VAL A 106 -4.90 -6.22 -13.37
CA VAL A 106 -4.71 -7.58 -12.84
C VAL A 106 -5.47 -8.60 -13.67
N ARG A 107 -4.97 -9.84 -13.69
CA ARG A 107 -5.66 -11.01 -14.23
C ARG A 107 -5.80 -12.03 -13.12
N TYR A 108 -7.02 -12.47 -12.84
CA TYR A 108 -7.36 -13.46 -11.79
C TYR A 108 -7.72 -14.84 -12.36
N PRO A 109 -6.83 -15.53 -13.09
CA PRO A 109 -7.13 -16.87 -13.55
C PRO A 109 -7.24 -17.86 -12.36
N SER A 110 -6.79 -17.49 -11.14
CA SER A 110 -7.02 -18.23 -9.89
C SER A 110 -8.46 -18.15 -9.35
N ARG A 111 -9.36 -17.41 -10.01
CA ARG A 111 -10.78 -17.31 -9.66
C ARG A 111 -11.68 -17.75 -10.80
N ASP A 112 -12.84 -18.29 -10.47
CA ASP A 112 -13.89 -18.59 -11.45
C ASP A 112 -14.73 -17.33 -11.76
N ALA A 113 -15.78 -17.51 -12.56
CA ALA A 113 -16.68 -16.41 -12.90
C ALA A 113 -17.53 -15.91 -11.72
N ALA A 114 -17.68 -16.71 -10.65
CA ALA A 114 -18.33 -16.30 -9.40
C ALA A 114 -17.36 -15.57 -8.45
N GLY A 115 -16.06 -15.58 -8.76
CA GLY A 115 -15.01 -15.02 -7.93
C GLY A 115 -14.48 -16.00 -6.88
N ASP A 116 -14.92 -17.26 -6.93
CA ASP A 116 -14.47 -18.30 -6.02
C ASP A 116 -13.08 -18.80 -6.42
N PRO A 117 -12.20 -19.13 -5.44
CA PRO A 117 -10.92 -19.76 -5.69
C PRO A 117 -11.02 -21.01 -6.57
N VAL A 118 -10.28 -21.05 -7.67
CA VAL A 118 -10.07 -22.26 -8.48
C VAL A 118 -8.71 -22.83 -8.14
N ASP A 119 -8.67 -24.13 -7.83
CA ASP A 119 -7.47 -24.81 -7.35
C ASP A 119 -6.36 -24.84 -8.43
N THR A 120 -5.39 -23.96 -8.18
CA THR A 120 -3.93 -23.97 -8.39
C THR A 120 -3.32 -24.66 -9.61
N ASP A 121 -3.34 -23.95 -10.75
CA ASP A 121 -2.21 -23.88 -11.72
C ASP A 121 -2.21 -22.54 -12.49
N ARG A 122 -3.05 -21.61 -12.03
CA ARG A 122 -3.38 -20.39 -12.75
C ARG A 122 -2.76 -19.20 -12.04
N ASP A 123 -1.85 -18.57 -12.75
CA ASP A 123 -0.98 -17.53 -12.23
C ASP A 123 -1.70 -16.17 -12.26
N THR A 124 -2.28 -15.77 -11.12
CA THR A 124 -2.72 -14.38 -10.94
C THR A 124 -1.52 -13.47 -10.98
N HIS A 125 -1.62 -12.45 -11.83
CA HIS A 125 -0.52 -11.54 -12.06
C HIS A 125 -1.02 -10.13 -12.35
N PHE A 126 -0.20 -9.18 -11.96
CA PHE A 126 -0.37 -7.78 -12.29
C PHE A 126 0.14 -7.53 -13.72
N THR A 127 -0.44 -6.55 -14.40
CA THR A 127 -0.26 -6.32 -15.85
C THR A 127 0.11 -4.88 -16.18
N GLY A 128 0.35 -4.04 -15.18
CA GLY A 128 0.84 -2.69 -15.37
C GLY A 128 2.26 -2.67 -15.93
N ALA A 129 2.49 -1.86 -16.95
CA ALA A 129 3.72 -1.87 -17.72
C ALA A 129 4.91 -1.33 -16.90
N HIS A 130 4.67 -0.35 -16.02
CA HIS A 130 5.72 0.22 -15.20
C HIS A 130 6.19 -0.77 -14.14
N ALA A 131 5.27 -1.43 -13.42
CA ALA A 131 5.60 -2.45 -12.44
C ALA A 131 6.30 -3.67 -13.08
N SER A 132 5.84 -4.11 -14.26
CA SER A 132 6.51 -5.19 -15.00
C SER A 132 7.96 -4.86 -15.36
N ALA A 133 8.23 -3.63 -15.83
CA ALA A 133 9.61 -3.21 -16.12
C ALA A 133 10.48 -3.17 -14.86
N ALA A 134 9.94 -2.72 -13.73
CA ALA A 134 10.64 -2.72 -12.44
C ALA A 134 10.90 -4.15 -11.92
N PHE A 135 9.95 -5.06 -12.12
CA PHE A 135 10.09 -6.47 -11.77
C PHE A 135 11.20 -7.14 -12.58
N ASP A 136 11.25 -6.90 -13.88
CA ASP A 136 12.32 -7.39 -14.75
C ASP A 136 13.69 -6.86 -14.30
N ALA A 137 13.78 -5.57 -13.97
CA ALA A 137 15.00 -4.95 -13.45
C ALA A 137 15.46 -5.52 -12.10
N ALA A 138 14.53 -6.04 -11.30
CA ALA A 138 14.81 -6.71 -10.02
C ALA A 138 15.22 -8.19 -10.16
N GLY A 139 15.43 -8.68 -11.39
CA GLY A 139 15.77 -10.08 -11.69
C GLY A 139 14.59 -10.92 -12.19
N GLY A 140 13.44 -10.29 -12.41
CA GLY A 140 12.20 -10.93 -12.86
C GLY A 140 12.27 -11.58 -14.24
N THR A 141 13.26 -11.21 -15.07
CA THR A 141 13.45 -11.84 -16.39
C THR A 141 13.77 -13.33 -16.33
N ALA A 142 14.29 -13.81 -15.19
CA ALA A 142 14.56 -15.23 -14.94
C ALA A 142 13.36 -15.97 -14.35
N TYR A 143 12.25 -15.28 -14.07
CA TYR A 143 11.03 -15.89 -13.57
C TYR A 143 10.28 -16.59 -14.71
N GLU A 144 10.04 -17.89 -14.56
CA GLU A 144 9.37 -18.71 -15.60
C GLU A 144 7.83 -18.56 -15.61
N GLY A 145 7.27 -17.84 -14.63
CA GLY A 145 5.83 -17.56 -14.53
C GLY A 145 5.39 -16.28 -15.26
N ARG A 146 4.20 -15.80 -14.94
CA ARG A 146 3.71 -14.51 -15.43
C ARG A 146 4.39 -13.37 -14.67
N SER A 147 4.80 -12.33 -15.39
CA SER A 147 5.47 -11.16 -14.81
C SER A 147 4.60 -10.53 -13.71
N VAL A 148 5.25 -10.07 -12.64
CA VAL A 148 4.62 -9.50 -11.43
C VAL A 148 3.55 -10.43 -10.82
N PRO A 149 3.97 -11.59 -10.29
CA PRO A 149 3.06 -12.55 -9.71
C PRO A 149 2.36 -12.01 -8.45
N VAL A 150 1.05 -12.17 -8.41
CA VAL A 150 0.17 -11.77 -7.30
C VAL A 150 -0.11 -12.97 -6.41
N GLU A 151 -0.25 -12.75 -5.11
CA GLU A 151 -0.53 -13.81 -4.14
C GLU A 151 -1.80 -14.56 -4.52
N ASN A 152 -1.72 -15.88 -4.64
CA ASN A 152 -2.82 -16.74 -5.07
C ASN A 152 -3.18 -17.80 -4.02
N THR A 153 -2.54 -17.73 -2.85
CA THR A 153 -2.83 -18.55 -1.67
C THR A 153 -3.36 -17.70 -0.52
N GLY A 154 -3.74 -18.33 0.59
CA GLY A 154 -4.33 -17.64 1.75
C GLY A 154 -5.80 -17.27 1.57
N GLY A 155 -6.32 -16.52 2.55
CA GLY A 155 -7.70 -16.05 2.62
C GLY A 155 -7.93 -14.67 1.98
N PRO A 156 -9.14 -14.09 2.11
CA PRO A 156 -9.49 -12.79 1.52
C PRO A 156 -8.58 -11.62 1.93
N GLY A 157 -7.96 -11.69 3.10
CA GLY A 157 -7.01 -10.68 3.59
C GLY A 157 -5.57 -10.85 3.08
N SER A 158 -5.27 -11.86 2.26
CA SER A 158 -3.92 -12.08 1.72
C SER A 158 -3.94 -12.34 0.22
N ARG A 159 -4.87 -13.18 -0.25
CA ARG A 159 -4.95 -13.55 -1.66
C ARG A 159 -5.34 -12.35 -2.52
N ASP A 160 -4.76 -12.25 -3.70
CA ASP A 160 -5.14 -11.36 -4.80
C ASP A 160 -4.98 -9.85 -4.53
N GLY A 161 -4.48 -9.48 -3.34
CA GLY A 161 -4.19 -8.10 -2.94
C GLY A 161 -2.70 -7.81 -2.72
N HIS A 162 -1.85 -8.83 -2.70
CA HIS A 162 -0.43 -8.74 -2.36
C HIS A 162 0.46 -9.24 -3.48
N TRP A 163 1.74 -8.88 -3.43
CA TRP A 163 2.74 -9.62 -4.18
C TRP A 163 2.88 -11.04 -3.67
N ARG A 164 3.18 -11.97 -4.58
CA ARG A 164 3.28 -13.40 -4.23
C ARG A 164 4.43 -13.64 -3.26
N GLU A 165 4.13 -14.11 -2.07
CA GLU A 165 5.09 -14.33 -0.99
C GLU A 165 6.24 -15.26 -1.42
N SER A 166 5.90 -16.34 -2.14
CA SER A 166 6.89 -17.33 -2.59
C SER A 166 7.91 -16.78 -3.60
N VAL A 167 7.62 -15.64 -4.23
CA VAL A 167 8.47 -14.97 -5.21
C VAL A 167 9.15 -13.74 -4.60
N PHE A 168 8.39 -12.88 -3.93
CA PHE A 168 8.90 -11.60 -3.44
C PHE A 168 9.55 -11.68 -2.04
N ARG A 169 9.06 -12.57 -1.16
CA ARG A 169 9.47 -12.68 0.24
C ARG A 169 9.46 -11.33 0.96
N ALA A 170 10.62 -10.83 1.38
CA ALA A 170 10.74 -9.53 2.06
C ALA A 170 10.66 -8.38 1.04
N GLU A 171 9.43 -8.05 0.63
CA GLU A 171 9.06 -6.80 -0.04
C GLU A 171 7.85 -6.24 0.71
N LEU A 172 7.74 -4.92 0.83
CA LEU A 172 6.74 -4.27 1.69
C LEU A 172 5.31 -4.80 1.52
N LEU A 173 4.87 -5.13 0.31
CA LEU A 173 3.50 -5.57 0.00
C LEU A 173 3.39 -7.06 -0.29
N SER A 174 4.33 -7.85 0.22
CA SER A 174 4.09 -9.27 0.46
C SER A 174 3.23 -9.46 1.73
N PRO A 175 2.46 -10.55 1.84
CA PRO A 175 1.46 -10.71 2.91
C PRO A 175 2.07 -11.07 4.29
N ARG A 176 3.39 -11.11 4.43
CA ARG A 176 4.04 -11.57 5.67
C ARG A 176 5.19 -10.65 6.07
N VAL A 177 5.21 -10.31 7.35
CA VAL A 177 6.41 -9.73 7.98
C VAL A 177 7.46 -10.82 8.10
N ALA A 178 8.62 -10.60 7.48
CA ALA A 178 9.73 -11.55 7.46
C ALA A 178 10.60 -11.37 8.72
N PRO A 179 10.71 -12.37 9.62
CA PRO A 179 11.47 -12.21 10.84
C PRO A 179 12.94 -11.84 10.58
N GLY A 180 13.40 -10.74 11.18
CA GLY A 180 14.78 -10.29 11.08
C GLY A 180 15.18 -9.70 9.72
N GLN A 181 14.21 -9.36 8.87
CA GLN A 181 14.44 -8.63 7.63
C GLN A 181 13.64 -7.32 7.66
N ILE A 182 14.10 -6.34 6.88
CA ILE A 182 13.35 -5.12 6.60
C ILE A 182 12.66 -5.35 5.26
N GLU A 183 11.36 -5.08 5.18
CA GLU A 183 10.59 -5.16 3.94
C GLU A 183 10.68 -3.82 3.17
N PRO A 184 11.52 -3.72 2.11
CA PRO A 184 11.68 -2.49 1.36
C PRO A 184 10.42 -2.17 0.55
N LEU A 185 10.08 -0.89 0.50
CA LEU A 185 9.21 -0.30 -0.49
C LEU A 185 9.95 -0.28 -1.84
N SER A 186 9.78 -1.35 -2.62
CA SER A 186 10.54 -1.52 -3.85
C SER A 186 10.06 -0.60 -4.97
N ALA A 187 10.91 -0.48 -6.02
CA ALA A 187 10.51 0.16 -7.26
C ALA A 187 9.30 -0.52 -7.92
N ILE A 188 9.08 -1.82 -7.67
CA ILE A 188 7.96 -2.58 -8.22
C ILE A 188 6.64 -2.04 -7.65
N THR A 189 6.59 -1.89 -6.32
CA THR A 189 5.43 -1.31 -5.62
C THR A 189 5.19 0.14 -6.02
N LEU A 190 6.23 0.98 -6.03
CA LEU A 190 6.09 2.38 -6.44
C LEU A 190 5.56 2.49 -7.88
N GLN A 191 6.08 1.69 -8.80
CA GLN A 191 5.63 1.72 -10.19
C GLN A 191 4.22 1.15 -10.38
N ALA A 192 3.77 0.23 -9.52
CA ALA A 192 2.37 -0.22 -9.52
C ALA A 192 1.40 0.93 -9.18
N PHE A 193 1.78 1.84 -8.29
CA PHE A 193 1.01 3.08 -8.07
C PHE A 193 1.02 4.01 -9.29
N ALA A 194 2.13 4.10 -10.01
CA ALA A 194 2.19 4.85 -11.27
C ALA A 194 1.23 4.27 -12.32
N ASP A 195 1.18 2.94 -12.45
CA ASP A 195 0.23 2.24 -13.31
C ASP A 195 -1.23 2.49 -12.91
N MET A 196 -1.51 2.71 -11.61
CA MET A 196 -2.84 3.11 -11.11
C MET A 196 -3.18 4.60 -11.34
N GLY A 197 -2.22 5.39 -11.85
CA GLY A 197 -2.41 6.80 -12.16
C GLY A 197 -1.91 7.79 -11.09
N TYR A 198 -1.20 7.32 -10.07
CA TYR A 198 -0.53 8.22 -9.13
C TYR A 198 0.73 8.84 -9.75
N PRO A 199 1.04 10.12 -9.45
CA PRO A 199 2.37 10.65 -9.69
C PRO A 199 3.35 10.02 -8.70
N VAL A 200 4.42 9.41 -9.21
CA VAL A 200 5.40 8.66 -8.40
C VAL A 200 6.81 9.14 -8.71
N ASP A 201 7.59 9.33 -7.65
CA ASP A 201 9.04 9.52 -7.74
C ASP A 201 9.75 8.17 -7.49
N ALA A 202 10.08 7.46 -8.56
CA ALA A 202 10.71 6.14 -8.48
C ALA A 202 12.13 6.19 -7.90
N SER A 203 12.77 7.36 -7.80
CA SER A 203 14.09 7.49 -7.17
C SER A 203 14.06 7.28 -5.65
N ARG A 204 12.86 7.30 -5.06
CA ARG A 204 12.61 7.03 -3.64
C ARG A 204 12.44 5.54 -3.32
N ALA A 205 12.52 4.67 -4.32
CA ALA A 205 12.48 3.22 -4.12
C ALA A 205 13.63 2.77 -3.22
N GLU A 206 13.32 1.91 -2.26
CA GLU A 206 14.35 1.23 -1.48
C GLU A 206 14.99 0.11 -2.32
N PRO A 207 16.29 -0.16 -2.15
CA PRO A 207 16.97 -1.23 -2.88
C PRO A 207 16.30 -2.59 -2.65
N TYR A 208 15.98 -3.27 -3.75
CA TYR A 208 15.33 -4.57 -3.72
C TYR A 208 15.71 -5.40 -4.95
N SER A 209 15.79 -6.72 -4.77
CA SER A 209 15.99 -7.69 -5.86
C SER A 209 15.27 -8.99 -5.49
N LEU A 210 14.74 -9.68 -6.50
CA LEU A 210 14.04 -10.94 -6.27
C LEU A 210 14.99 -11.99 -5.66
N PRO A 211 14.57 -12.68 -4.59
CA PRO A 211 15.34 -13.75 -3.97
C PRO A 211 15.74 -14.84 -4.96
N GLY A 212 17.04 -15.14 -5.05
CA GLY A 212 17.56 -16.29 -5.82
C GLY A 212 17.54 -16.14 -7.35
N LEU A 213 17.15 -14.98 -7.89
CA LEU A 213 17.01 -14.75 -9.34
C LEU A 213 17.80 -13.55 -9.88
N ALA A 214 18.53 -12.82 -9.03
CA ALA A 214 19.41 -11.74 -9.49
C ALA A 214 20.75 -12.26 -10.02
N PRO A 215 21.19 -11.87 -11.24
CA PRO A 215 22.62 -11.73 -11.49
C PRO A 215 23.15 -10.66 -10.54
N VAL A 216 24.34 -10.87 -9.99
CA VAL A 216 25.03 -9.87 -9.16
C VAL A 216 25.18 -8.57 -9.96
N LEU A 217 24.35 -7.57 -9.66
CA LEU A 217 24.55 -6.20 -10.11
C LEU A 217 25.27 -5.44 -8.99
N ALA A 218 26.45 -4.95 -9.32
CA ALA A 218 27.21 -4.04 -8.46
C ALA A 218 26.39 -2.76 -8.22
N PRO A 219 26.47 -2.16 -7.01
CA PRO A 219 25.78 -0.91 -6.72
C PRO A 219 26.27 0.19 -7.68
N PRO A 220 25.39 1.11 -8.14
CA PRO A 220 25.89 2.34 -8.75
C PRO A 220 26.72 3.11 -7.71
N ALA A 221 27.87 3.60 -8.15
CA ALA A 221 28.76 4.41 -7.32
C ALA A 221 28.06 5.71 -6.93
N GLY A 222 27.71 5.82 -5.66
CA GLY A 222 27.28 7.05 -5.00
C GLY A 222 27.55 6.90 -3.51
N GLU A 223 28.28 7.85 -2.92
CA GLU A 223 28.62 7.87 -1.50
C GLU A 223 27.38 7.68 -0.63
N ALA A 224 27.43 6.69 0.26
CA ALA A 224 26.53 6.60 1.39
C ALA A 224 26.82 7.78 2.34
N ASP A 225 25.86 8.70 2.46
CA ASP A 225 25.85 9.69 3.54
C ASP A 225 25.51 8.97 4.87
N PRO A 226 26.36 9.00 5.92
CA PRO A 226 26.14 8.24 7.16
C PRO A 226 25.10 8.85 8.12
N ALA A 227 24.25 9.79 7.68
CA ALA A 227 23.31 10.46 8.57
C ALA A 227 21.89 10.51 8.00
N ALA A 228 21.14 9.42 8.16
CA ALA A 228 19.68 9.46 8.05
C ALA A 228 19.03 8.58 9.13
N LEU A 229 19.16 9.00 10.39
CA LEU A 229 18.16 8.69 11.40
C LEU A 229 16.89 9.46 11.02
N GLY A 230 15.91 8.76 10.46
CA GLY A 230 14.69 9.36 9.95
C GLY A 230 13.45 8.76 10.59
N ARG A 231 13.16 9.15 11.83
CA ARG A 231 11.81 9.07 12.40
C ARG A 231 10.83 9.71 11.40
N CYS A 232 9.84 8.97 10.92
CA CYS A 232 8.70 9.56 10.24
C CYS A 232 7.39 8.91 10.70
N VAL A 233 6.80 9.63 11.65
CA VAL A 233 5.40 9.58 12.07
C VAL A 233 4.50 9.99 10.91
N VAL A 234 3.33 9.35 10.82
CA VAL A 234 2.18 9.65 9.96
C VAL A 234 1.92 11.15 9.79
N ILE A 235 1.84 11.68 8.55
CA ILE A 235 1.34 13.04 8.28
C ILE A 235 0.68 13.15 6.86
N PRO A 236 -0.20 14.14 6.54
CA PRO A 236 -1.65 14.18 6.85
C PRO A 236 -2.52 14.83 5.72
N GLY A 237 -3.82 14.99 5.98
CA GLY A 237 -4.61 16.10 5.41
C GLY A 237 -4.35 17.42 6.15
N GLY A 238 -4.00 18.47 5.42
CA GLY A 238 -3.80 19.83 5.94
C GLY A 238 -2.70 20.60 5.19
N ARG A 239 -3.11 21.52 4.30
CA ARG A 239 -2.31 22.25 3.28
C ARG A 239 -0.86 22.62 3.67
N ALA A 240 0.09 22.31 2.78
CA ALA A 240 1.47 22.80 2.81
C ALA A 240 1.95 23.21 1.40
N ILE A 241 1.62 24.43 0.98
CA ILE A 241 2.14 25.05 -0.25
C ILE A 241 2.39 26.52 0.06
N ASP A 242 3.64 27.00 -0.05
CA ASP A 242 3.95 28.43 0.02
C ASP A 242 3.58 29.14 -1.31
N GLU A 243 3.66 30.47 -1.35
CA GLU A 243 3.30 31.28 -2.53
C GLU A 243 4.10 30.93 -3.81
N GLY A 244 5.21 30.20 -3.69
CA GLY A 244 6.06 29.67 -4.77
C GLY A 244 5.87 28.19 -5.12
N ARG A 245 4.88 27.49 -4.55
CA ARG A 245 4.49 26.10 -4.92
C ARG A 245 5.58 25.03 -4.77
N ARG A 246 6.49 25.17 -3.79
CA ARG A 246 7.43 24.10 -3.40
C ARG A 246 6.93 23.36 -2.16
N LEU A 247 7.10 22.03 -2.15
CA LEU A 247 6.90 21.19 -0.98
C LEU A 247 7.96 21.56 0.06
N VAL A 248 7.54 22.21 1.14
CA VAL A 248 8.36 22.47 2.33
C VAL A 248 7.66 21.76 3.48
N LEU A 249 8.32 20.76 4.07
CA LEU A 249 7.80 19.96 5.18
C LEU A 249 8.36 20.47 6.52
N PRO A 250 7.62 21.26 7.30
CA PRO A 250 7.93 21.48 8.70
C PRO A 250 7.24 20.44 9.61
N PRO A 251 7.84 20.05 10.75
CA PRO A 251 7.36 18.96 11.61
C PRO A 251 6.09 19.23 12.47
N ASP A 252 5.41 20.38 12.37
CA ASP A 252 4.61 20.88 13.50
C ASP A 252 3.08 21.01 13.31
N ARG A 253 2.42 20.32 12.38
CA ARG A 253 0.95 20.41 12.23
C ARG A 253 0.22 19.09 11.95
N VAL A 254 0.23 18.19 12.94
CA VAL A 254 -0.73 17.07 13.02
C VAL A 254 -1.80 17.41 14.05
N THR A 255 -3.08 17.29 13.70
CA THR A 255 -4.17 17.25 14.68
C THR A 255 -4.69 15.82 14.79
N VAL A 256 -4.12 15.03 15.72
CA VAL A 256 -4.73 13.76 16.14
C VAL A 256 -5.86 14.11 17.09
N ARG A 257 -7.10 13.83 16.70
CA ARG A 257 -8.22 13.82 17.65
C ARG A 257 -8.54 12.36 17.98
N PRO A 258 -8.35 11.90 19.24
CA PRO A 258 -8.91 10.62 19.64
C PRO A 258 -10.41 10.63 19.32
N LEU A 259 -10.91 9.55 18.71
CA LEU A 259 -12.34 9.32 18.59
C LEU A 259 -12.88 9.27 20.03
N GLY A 260 -13.65 10.30 20.37
CA GLY A 260 -14.03 10.56 21.75
C GLY A 260 -14.87 9.43 22.32
N THR A 261 -14.51 9.02 23.53
CA THR A 261 -15.44 8.40 24.46
C THR A 261 -16.66 9.30 24.63
N ARG A 262 -17.83 8.74 24.32
CA ARG A 262 -19.10 9.06 25.00
C ARG A 262 -19.79 7.77 25.34
#